data_AF-A0ABC9P9G5-F1
#
_entry.id   AF-A0ABC9P9G5-F1
#
_cell.length_a   1.000
_cell.length_b   1.000
_cell.length_c   1.000
_cell.angle_alpha   90.00
_cell.angle_beta   90.00
_cell.angle_gamma   90.00
#
_symmetry.space_group_name_H-M   'P 1'
#
loop_
_entity.id
_entity.type
_entity.pdbx_description
1 polymer ?
#
loop_
_entity_poly.entity_id
_entity_poly.type
_entity_poly.pdbx_seq_one_letter_code
_entity_poly.pdbx_strand_id
1 'polypeptide(L)' 'MKGEIEMSKQPIYLPIELHDVFELIEEGKSNMIYFSTVKGSLVQANEYSLRLSELPNIAFYVKQEYTPVEDQEVGKNETN' A
#
# COMPACT_ATOMS: atom_id res chain seq x y z
N MET A 1 -9.34 -21.64 29.08
CA MET A 1 -9.06 -20.34 28.44
C MET A 1 -8.77 -20.59 26.98
N LYS A 2 -9.68 -20.22 26.08
CA LYS A 2 -9.40 -20.23 24.64
C LYS A 2 -8.57 -18.99 24.36
N GLY A 3 -7.29 -19.19 24.06
CA GLY A 3 -6.45 -18.11 23.55
C GLY A 3 -7.03 -17.65 22.22
N GLU A 4 -7.47 -16.40 22.17
CA GLU A 4 -7.76 -15.73 20.91
C GLU A 4 -6.44 -15.70 20.14
N ILE A 5 -6.43 -16.33 18.96
CA ILE A 5 -5.28 -16.28 18.07
C ILE A 5 -5.30 -14.86 17.51
N GLU A 6 -4.46 -14.00 18.07
CA GLU A 6 -4.21 -12.66 17.57
C GLU A 6 -3.63 -12.82 16.16
N MET A 7 -4.48 -12.74 15.13
CA MET A 7 -4.01 -12.76 13.76
C MET A 7 -3.13 -11.52 13.59
N SER A 8 -1.81 -11.71 13.52
CA SER A 8 -0.91 -10.63 13.13
C SER A 8 -1.34 -10.17 11.74
N LYS A 9 -2.03 -9.03 11.67
CA LYS A 9 -2.50 -8.45 10.41
C LYS A 9 -1.26 -7.99 9.67
N GLN A 10 -0.68 -8.88 8.86
CA GLN A 10 0.45 -8.52 8.02
C GLN A 10 0.01 -7.37 7.11
N PRO A 11 0.83 -6.32 6.95
CA PRO A 11 0.48 -5.20 6.10
C PRO A 11 0.29 -5.69 4.66
N ILE A 12 -0.84 -5.32 4.06
CA ILE A 12 -1.16 -5.63 2.66
C ILE A 12 -0.63 -4.49 1.81
N TYR A 13 0.07 -4.83 0.74
CA TYR A 13 0.56 -3.86 -0.24
C TYR A 13 -0.13 -4.10 -1.58
N LEU A 14 -0.82 -3.08 -2.08
CA LEU A 14 -1.58 -3.15 -3.32
C LEU A 14 -0.75 -2.55 -4.46
N PRO A 15 -0.64 -3.22 -5.62
CA PRO A 15 0.08 -2.66 -6.76
C PRO A 15 -0.62 -1.41 -7.28
N ILE A 16 0.16 -0.45 -7.76
CA ILE A 16 -0.33 0.78 -8.40
C ILE A 16 0.40 1.02 -9.71
N GLU A 17 -0.22 1.76 -10.61
CA GLU A 17 0.37 2.14 -11.88
C GLU A 17 1.33 3.33 -11.71
N LEU A 18 2.26 3.50 -12.66
CA LEU A 18 3.21 4.61 -12.63
C LEU A 18 2.51 5.98 -12.68
N HIS A 19 1.32 6.07 -13.29
CA HIS A 19 0.53 7.28 -13.28
C HIS A 19 0.11 7.67 -11.85
N ASP A 20 -0.45 6.72 -11.10
CA ASP A 20 -0.89 6.90 -9.71
C ASP A 20 0.29 7.29 -8.79
N VAL A 21 1.48 6.77 -9.07
CA VAL A 21 2.72 7.15 -8.35
C VAL A 21 2.97 8.65 -8.47
N PHE A 22 2.83 9.23 -9.68
CA PHE A 22 3.03 10.66 -9.88
C PHE A 22 1.91 11.48 -9.23
N GLU A 23 0.66 11.03 -9.29
CA GLU A 23 -0.45 11.69 -8.57
C GLU A 23 -0.17 11.76 -7.06
N LEU A 24 0.25 10.64 -6.46
CA LEU A 24 0.60 10.60 -5.03
C LEU A 24 1.79 11.52 -4.68
N ILE A 25 2.75 11.70 -5.59
CA ILE A 25 3.86 12.64 -5.41
C ILE A 25 3.35 14.09 -5.47
N GLU A 26 2.47 14.41 -6.43
CA GLU A 26 1.86 15.73 -6.57
C GLU A 26 1.01 16.10 -5.35
N GLU A 27 0.31 15.12 -4.76
CA GLU A 27 -0.44 15.27 -3.52
C GLU A 27 0.44 15.33 -2.26
N GLY A 28 1.76 15.17 -2.37
CA GLY A 28 2.69 15.16 -1.24
C GLY A 28 2.62 13.89 -0.38
N LYS A 29 2.05 12.80 -0.90
CA LYS A 29 1.85 11.51 -0.25
C LYS A 29 2.91 10.46 -0.63
N SER A 30 4.13 10.90 -0.94
CA SER A 30 5.22 10.00 -1.34
C SER A 30 5.59 8.96 -0.28
N ASN A 31 5.27 9.22 0.99
CA ASN A 31 5.45 8.28 2.10
C ASN A 31 4.57 7.03 2.00
N MET A 32 3.51 7.05 1.17
CA MET A 32 2.63 5.90 0.95
C MET A 32 3.15 4.97 -0.14
N ILE A 33 4.15 5.41 -0.91
CA ILE A 33 4.67 4.71 -2.08
C ILE A 33 5.78 3.76 -1.66
N TYR A 34 5.64 2.50 -2.03
CA TYR A 34 6.64 1.45 -1.88
C TYR A 34 7.01 0.89 -3.25
N PHE A 35 8.20 0.34 -3.37
CA PHE A 35 8.60 -0.38 -4.58
C PHE A 35 9.50 -1.57 -4.26
N SER A 36 9.50 -2.56 -5.14
CA SER A 36 10.36 -3.73 -5.00
C SER A 36 11.74 -3.45 -5.59
N THR A 37 12.78 -3.62 -4.78
CA THR A 37 14.17 -3.59 -5.27
C THR A 37 14.49 -4.82 -6.10
N VAL A 38 15.57 -4.78 -6.90
CA VAL A 38 16.06 -5.92 -7.70
C VAL A 38 16.35 -7.16 -6.83
N LYS A 39 16.57 -6.99 -5.52
CA LYS A 39 16.81 -8.06 -4.56
C LYS A 39 15.51 -8.64 -3.95
N GLY A 40 14.34 -8.14 -4.37
CA GLY A 40 13.03 -8.55 -3.86
C GLY A 40 12.63 -7.92 -2.53
N SER A 41 13.42 -6.96 -2.01
CA SER A 41 13.05 -6.22 -0.80
C SER A 41 12.10 -5.07 -1.15
N LEU A 42 11.01 -4.94 -0.39
CA LEU A 42 10.07 -3.81 -0.49
C LEU A 42 10.62 -2.64 0.34
N VAL A 43 10.76 -1.47 -0.28
CA VAL A 43 11.29 -0.26 0.37
C VAL A 43 10.39 0.94 0.09
N GLN A 44 10.37 1.90 1.01
CA GLN A 44 9.58 3.12 0.87
C GLN A 44 10.30 4.13 -0.03
N ALA A 45 9.56 4.83 -0.89
CA ALA A 45 10.11 5.77 -1.87
C ALA A 45 10.97 6.87 -1.23
N ASN A 46 10.61 7.35 -0.04
CA ASN A 46 11.34 8.41 0.65
C ASN A 46 12.69 7.96 1.25
N GLU A 47 12.92 6.65 1.36
CA GLU A 47 14.14 6.09 1.93
C GLU A 47 15.17 5.70 0.87
N TYR A 48 14.85 5.91 -0.42
CA TYR A 48 15.67 5.45 -1.53
C TYR A 48 15.73 6.47 -2.67
N SER A 49 16.83 6.47 -3.42
CA SER A 49 16.96 7.27 -4.65
C SER A 49 16.92 6.34 -5.86
N LEU A 50 16.02 6.64 -6.80
CA LEU A 50 15.85 5.89 -8.04
C LEU A 50 16.36 6.67 -9.23
N ARG A 51 16.98 5.98 -10.20
CA ARG A 51 17.29 6.58 -11.49
C ARG A 51 16.06 6.50 -12.39
N LEU A 52 15.79 7.55 -13.16
CA LEU A 52 14.68 7.56 -14.13
C LEU A 52 14.74 6.38 -15.12
N SER A 53 15.96 5.92 -15.47
CA SER A 53 16.16 4.76 -16.35
C SER A 53 15.67 3.44 -15.75
N GLU A 54 15.46 3.37 -14.44
CA GLU A 54 15.02 2.16 -13.73
C GLU A 54 13.49 2.05 -13.69
N LEU A 55 12.76 3.17 -13.82
CA LEU A 55 11.30 3.22 -13.75
C LEU A 55 10.57 2.16 -14.58
N PRO A 56 10.95 1.85 -15.83
CA PRO A 56 10.23 0.86 -16.64
C PRO A 56 10.24 -0.57 -16.06
N ASN A 57 11.15 -0.86 -15.12
CA ASN A 57 11.33 -2.19 -14.53
C ASN A 57 10.91 -2.24 -13.05
N ILE A 58 10.30 -1.18 -12.53
CA ILE A 58 9.91 -1.08 -11.12
C ILE A 58 8.41 -1.31 -10.99
N ALA A 59 8.03 -2.22 -10.09
CA ALA A 59 6.68 -2.34 -9.60
C ALA A 59 6.49 -1.48 -8.35
N PHE A 60 5.42 -0.68 -8.35
CA PHE A 60 5.07 0.23 -7.25
C PHE A 60 3.85 -0.28 -6.49
N TYR A 61 3.76 0.09 -5.22
CA TYR A 61 2.72 -0.34 -4.30
C TYR A 61 2.32 0.76 -3.34
N VAL A 62 1.09 0.71 -2.84
CA VAL A 62 0.67 1.41 -1.62
C VAL A 62 0.41 0.44 -0.49
N LYS A 63 0.73 0.86 0.73
CA LYS A 63 0.33 0.12 1.94
C LYS A 63 -1.14 0.35 2.21
N GLN A 64 -1.93 -0.71 2.23
CA GLN A 64 -3.33 -0.64 2.64
C GLN A 64 -3.39 -0.40 4.15
N GLU A 65 -3.96 0.74 4.55
CA GLU A 65 -4.33 0.94 5.94
C GLU A 65 -5.46 -0.03 6.29
N TYR A 66 -5.28 -0.80 7.36
CA TYR A 66 -6.30 -1.72 7.80
C TYR A 66 -7.47 -0.92 8.38
N THR A 67 -8.59 -0.88 7.65
CA THR A 67 -9.88 -0.45 8.21
C THR A 67 -10.55 -1.68 8.85
N PRO A 68 -10.80 -1.69 10.17
CA PRO A 68 -11.57 -2.75 10.83
C PRO A 68 -12.89 -3.01 10.12
N VAL A 69 -13.33 -4.27 10.08
CA VAL A 69 -14.60 -4.65 9.43
C VAL A 69 -15.80 -3.91 10.03
N GLU A 70 -15.69 -3.50 11.30
CA GLU A 70 -16.68 -2.67 12.00
C GLU A 70 -16.81 -1.25 11.42
N ASP A 71 -15.72 -0.72 10.84
CA ASP A 71 -15.62 0.61 10.24
C ASP A 71 -15.70 0.57 8.70
N GLN A 72 -15.78 -0.62 8.10
CA GLN A 72 -16.05 -0.80 6.68
C GLN A 72 -17.57 -0.65 6.48
N GLU A 73 -18.04 0.59 6.23
CA GLU A 73 -19.45 0.87 5.90
C GLU A 73 -19.84 0.25 4.54
N VAL A 74 -19.93 -1.08 4.47
CA VAL A 74 -20.52 -1.80 3.34
C VAL A 74 -21.93 -2.20 3.73
N GLY A 75 -22.89 -1.36 3.33
CA GLY A 75 -24.27 -1.79 3.05
C GLY A 75 -25.10 -2.32 4.22
N LYS A 76 -25.26 -1.55 5.29
CA LYS A 76 -26.38 -1.73 6.24
C LYS A 76 -27.35 -0.56 6.21
N ASN A 77 -27.77 -0.13 5.02
CA ASN A 77 -28.91 0.78 4.85
C ASN A 77 -29.61 0.48 3.51
N GLU A 78 -30.10 -0.74 3.32
CA GLU A 78 -31.22 -0.98 2.41
C GLU A 78 -32.35 -1.59 3.23
N THR A 79 -33.17 -0.68 3.75
CA THR A 79 -34.45 -0.94 4.38
C THR A 79 -35.46 -1.36 3.31
N ASN A 80 -35.95 -2.60 3.35
CA ASN A 80 -37.38 -2.92 3.20
C ASN A 80 -37.68 -4.36 3.61
#